data_AF-A0A317V2D3-F1
#
_entry.id   AF-A0A317V2D3-F1
#
_cell.length_a   1.000
_cell.length_b   1.000
_cell.length_c   1.000
_cell.angle_alpha   90.00
_cell.angle_beta   90.00
_cell.angle_gamma   90.00
#
_symmetry.space_group_name_H-M   'P 1'
#
loop_
_entity.id
_entity.type
_entity.pdbx_description
1 polymer ?
#
loop_
_entity_poly.entity_id
_entity_poly.type
_entity_poly.pdbx_seq_one_letter_code
_entity_poly.pdbx_strand_id
1 'polypeptide(L)'
;MQFSKSIVATTLALFASSAIASTVDIAYTSNGAYYNQQVEPYQRTPLTQPGSISTFQNTANCYLFNYYGQEVYYVAAGATNIDPPVNAASVQCQDPSSN
;
A
#
# COMPACT_ATOMS: atom_id res chain seq x y z
N MET A 1 -39.97 -10.18 2.24
CA MET A 1 -38.65 -10.83 2.47
C MET A 1 -37.63 -9.71 2.58
N GLN A 2 -37.20 -9.36 3.80
CA GLN A 2 -36.27 -8.26 4.04
C GLN A 2 -34.98 -8.89 4.59
N PHE A 3 -34.07 -9.24 3.68
CA PHE A 3 -32.75 -9.72 4.07
C PHE A 3 -31.86 -8.50 4.29
N SER A 4 -31.66 -8.19 5.57
CA SER A 4 -30.72 -7.20 6.07
C SER A 4 -29.33 -7.48 5.49
N LYS A 5 -28.83 -6.56 4.67
CA LYS A 5 -27.46 -6.59 4.17
C LYS A 5 -26.55 -6.15 5.32
N SER A 6 -25.91 -7.11 5.98
CA SER A 6 -24.91 -6.86 7.01
C SER A 6 -23.80 -5.98 6.44
N ILE A 7 -23.72 -4.74 6.92
CA ILE A 7 -22.58 -3.86 6.68
C ILE A 7 -21.42 -4.46 7.48
N VAL A 8 -20.42 -4.97 6.77
CA VAL A 8 -19.14 -5.37 7.38
C VAL A 8 -18.45 -4.09 7.82
N ALA A 9 -18.62 -3.74 9.10
CA ALA A 9 -17.83 -2.71 9.75
C ALA A 9 -16.43 -3.30 9.98
N THR A 10 -15.50 -3.02 9.07
CA THR A 10 -14.08 -3.34 9.26
C THR A 10 -13.53 -2.40 10.33
N THR A 11 -13.49 -2.88 11.58
CA THR A 11 -12.79 -2.21 12.68
C THR A 11 -11.30 -2.20 12.35
N LEU A 12 -10.77 -1.04 11.94
CA LEU A 12 -9.34 -0.79 11.84
C LEU A 12 -8.76 -0.88 13.26
N ALA A 13 -8.04 -1.96 13.54
CA ALA A 13 -7.25 -2.05 14.76
C ALA A 13 -6.15 -0.99 14.70
N LEU A 14 -6.25 0.01 15.57
CA LEU A 14 -5.25 1.05 15.75
C LEU A 14 -4.07 0.41 16.51
N PHE A 15 -3.08 -0.11 15.78
CA PHE A 15 -1.87 -0.63 16.40
C PHE A 15 -0.99 0.54 16.82
N ALA A 16 -0.94 0.78 18.13
CA ALA A 16 0.05 1.65 18.74
C ALA A 16 1.41 0.93 18.72
N SER A 17 2.20 1.16 17.67
CA SER A 17 3.59 0.71 17.62
C SER A 17 4.48 1.81 18.19
N SER A 18 4.94 1.62 19.42
CA SER A 18 6.05 2.38 20.00
C SER A 18 7.36 1.89 19.40
N ALA A 19 7.61 2.27 18.16
CA ALA A 19 8.93 2.24 17.55
C ALA A 19 9.11 3.59 16.86
N ILE A 20 10.19 4.28 17.19
CA ILE A 20 10.80 5.33 16.38
C ILE A 20 11.33 4.69 15.08
N ALA A 21 10.44 4.06 14.32
CA ALA A 21 10.67 3.64 12.95
C ALA A 21 10.06 4.73 12.08
N SER A 22 10.85 5.29 11.17
CA SER A 22 10.38 6.30 10.21
C SER A 22 9.34 5.64 9.31
N THR A 23 8.05 5.72 9.67
CA THR A 23 6.97 5.12 8.89
C THR A 23 6.88 5.80 7.53
N VAL A 24 6.59 5.02 6.48
CA VAL A 24 6.35 5.53 5.13
C VAL A 24 4.85 5.58 4.92
N ASP A 25 4.32 6.80 4.76
CA ASP A 25 2.95 7.00 4.31
C ASP A 25 2.87 6.69 2.81
N ILE A 26 1.97 5.77 2.45
CA ILE A 26 1.65 5.48 1.05
C ILE A 26 0.17 5.70 0.78
N ALA A 27 -0.12 6.12 -0.45
CA ALA A 27 -1.45 6.29 -1.00
C ALA A 27 -1.47 5.68 -2.40
N TYR A 28 -2.52 4.94 -2.74
CA TYR A 28 -2.58 4.23 -4.01
C TYR A 28 -4.00 4.01 -4.47
N THR A 29 -4.18 3.90 -5.79
CA THR A 29 -5.47 3.51 -6.38
C THR A 29 -5.41 2.03 -6.76
N SER A 30 -6.26 1.21 -6.15
CA SER A 30 -6.40 -0.22 -6.41
C SER A 30 -7.78 -0.51 -6.98
N ASN A 31 -7.84 -1.12 -8.17
CA ASN A 31 -9.09 -1.44 -8.88
C ASN A 31 -10.05 -0.22 -9.02
N GLY A 32 -9.48 0.99 -9.17
CA GLY A 32 -10.23 2.24 -9.32
C GLY A 32 -10.69 2.90 -8.01
N ALA A 33 -10.36 2.34 -6.85
CA ALA A 33 -10.64 2.95 -5.54
C ALA A 33 -9.34 3.40 -4.86
N TYR A 34 -9.42 4.52 -4.14
CA TYR A 34 -8.27 5.11 -3.45
C TYR A 34 -8.11 4.56 -2.03
N TYR A 35 -6.87 4.24 -1.67
CA TYR A 35 -6.49 3.71 -0.36
C TYR A 35 -5.24 4.42 0.16
N ASN A 36 -5.09 4.45 1.48
CA ASN A 36 -3.87 4.87 2.14
C ASN A 36 -3.50 3.85 3.21
N GLN A 37 -2.21 3.73 3.49
CA GLN A 37 -1.71 2.95 4.62
C GLN A 37 -0.31 3.42 5.00
N GLN A 38 0.08 3.13 6.24
CA GLN A 38 1.46 3.27 6.68
C GLN A 38 2.17 1.94 6.57
N VAL A 39 3.42 1.98 6.12
CA VAL A 39 4.29 0.81 6.02
C VAL A 39 5.60 1.06 6.75
N GLU A 40 6.14 0.01 7.35
CA GLU A 40 7.45 0.07 7.98
C GLU A 40 8.55 0.01 6.91
N PRO A 41 9.61 0.82 7.03
CA PRO A 41 10.71 0.81 6.08
C PRO A 41 11.47 -0.52 6.16
N TYR A 42 12.00 -0.95 5.02
CA TYR A 42 12.71 -2.22 4.80
C TYR A 42 11.91 -3.49 5.11
N GLN A 43 10.65 -3.39 5.48
CA GLN A 43 9.75 -4.51 5.69
C GLN A 43 8.79 -4.67 4.50
N ARG A 44 8.53 -5.91 4.11
CA ARG A 44 7.49 -6.21 3.11
C ARG A 44 6.14 -6.26 3.81
N THR A 45 5.30 -5.29 3.51
CA THR A 45 3.96 -5.16 4.09
C THR A 45 2.89 -5.46 3.04
N PRO A 46 1.89 -6.31 3.34
CA PRO A 46 0.73 -6.49 2.47
C PRO A 46 0.01 -5.16 2.22
N LEU A 47 -0.51 -4.96 1.01
CA LEU A 47 -1.43 -3.86 0.73
C LEU A 47 -2.78 -4.18 1.38
N THR A 48 -3.39 -3.17 2.02
CA THR A 48 -4.75 -3.26 2.57
C THR A 48 -5.74 -3.68 1.49
N GLN A 49 -5.57 -3.17 0.26
CA GLN A 49 -6.31 -3.61 -0.91
C GLN A 49 -5.37 -3.99 -2.07
N PRO A 50 -5.01 -5.27 -2.19
CA PRO A 50 -4.34 -5.80 -3.37
C PRO A 50 -5.18 -5.63 -4.64
N GLY A 51 -4.53 -5.59 -5.78
CA GLY A 51 -5.22 -5.53 -7.07
C GLY A 51 -4.44 -4.78 -8.13
N SER A 52 -5.19 -4.27 -9.11
CA SER A 52 -4.63 -3.47 -10.20
C SER A 52 -4.35 -2.06 -9.73
N ILE A 53 -3.07 -1.75 -9.53
CA ILE A 53 -2.59 -0.46 -9.03
C ILE A 53 -2.31 0.47 -10.21
N SER A 54 -3.00 1.61 -10.26
CA SER A 54 -2.88 2.59 -11.35
C SER A 54 -2.23 3.91 -10.92
N THR A 55 -2.25 4.23 -9.62
CA THR A 55 -1.52 5.38 -9.06
C THR A 55 -0.91 5.00 -7.73
N PHE A 56 0.25 5.57 -7.44
CA PHE A 56 0.96 5.33 -6.20
C PHE A 56 1.69 6.61 -5.76
N GLN A 57 1.54 6.97 -4.49
CA GLN A 57 2.14 8.12 -3.87
C GLN A 57 2.78 7.70 -2.56
N ASN A 58 3.99 8.17 -2.31
CA ASN A 58 4.85 7.67 -1.24
C ASN A 58 5.89 8.72 -0.84
N THR A 59 6.29 8.72 0.43
CA THR A 59 7.32 9.63 0.95
C THR A 59 8.75 9.09 0.81
N ALA A 60 8.91 7.82 0.42
CA ALA A 60 10.20 7.15 0.22
C ALA A 60 10.13 6.19 -0.96
N ASN A 61 11.23 5.84 -1.63
CA ASN A 61 11.24 4.85 -2.70
C ASN A 61 10.63 3.51 -2.26
N CYS A 62 9.76 2.93 -3.09
CA CYS A 62 9.04 1.70 -2.80
C CYS A 62 9.09 0.72 -3.97
N TYR A 63 9.00 -0.57 -3.66
CA TYR A 63 8.88 -1.66 -4.61
C TYR A 63 7.54 -2.36 -4.41
N LEU A 64 6.80 -2.57 -5.48
CA LEU A 64 5.54 -3.29 -5.51
C LEU A 64 5.77 -4.74 -5.91
N PHE A 65 5.08 -5.66 -5.24
CA PHE A 65 5.20 -7.09 -5.47
C PHE A 65 3.84 -7.74 -5.68
N ASN A 66 3.78 -8.73 -6.58
CA ASN A 66 2.58 -9.52 -6.82
C ASN A 66 2.35 -10.58 -5.71
N TYR A 67 1.26 -11.35 -5.84
CA TYR A 67 0.93 -12.46 -4.92
C TYR A 67 1.97 -13.58 -4.88
N TYR A 68 2.79 -13.73 -5.92
CA TYR A 68 3.88 -14.70 -5.97
C TYR A 68 5.18 -14.16 -5.36
N GLY A 69 5.16 -12.93 -4.82
CA GLY A 69 6.29 -12.27 -4.20
C GLY A 69 7.28 -11.65 -5.20
N GLN A 70 6.99 -11.68 -6.50
CA GLN A 70 7.85 -11.11 -7.54
C GLN A 70 7.67 -9.59 -7.60
N GLU A 71 8.77 -8.87 -7.80
CA GLU A 71 8.73 -7.43 -8.03
C GLU A 71 8.04 -7.16 -9.37
N VAL A 72 7.06 -6.27 -9.36
CA VAL A 72 6.30 -5.89 -10.56
C VAL A 72 6.52 -4.43 -10.95
N TYR A 73 6.90 -3.58 -10.00
CA TYR A 73 7.07 -2.16 -10.27
C TYR A 73 7.89 -1.46 -9.19
N TYR A 74 8.77 -0.56 -9.62
CA TYR A 74 9.49 0.36 -8.73
C TYR A 74 8.81 1.73 -8.76
N VAL A 75 8.63 2.32 -7.59
CA VAL A 75 8.03 3.65 -7.41
C VAL A 75 9.01 4.55 -6.66
N ALA A 76 9.50 5.60 -7.32
CA ALA A 76 10.31 6.61 -6.65
C ALA A 76 9.47 7.42 -5.64
N ALA A 77 10.11 8.07 -4.67
CA ALA A 77 9.43 9.00 -3.76
C ALA A 77 8.67 10.09 -4.55
N GLY A 78 7.46 10.43 -4.12
CA GLY A 78 6.56 11.37 -4.80
C GLY A 78 5.28 10.70 -5.29
N ALA A 79 4.70 11.22 -6.36
CA ALA A 79 3.48 10.69 -6.97
C ALA A 79 3.80 10.11 -8.35
N THR A 80 3.36 8.87 -8.59
CA THR A 80 3.57 8.12 -9.81
C THR A 80 2.25 7.61 -10.36
N ASN A 81 2.00 7.89 -11.64
CA ASN A 81 0.95 7.22 -12.40
C ASN A 81 1.54 5.96 -13.03
N ILE A 82 0.90 4.82 -12.81
CA ILE A 82 1.34 3.51 -13.30
C ILE A 82 0.42 3.13 -14.47
N ASP A 83 0.94 3.28 -15.69
CA ASP A 83 0.24 2.96 -16.93
C ASP A 83 1.15 2.12 -17.84
N PRO A 84 0.79 0.84 -18.15
CA PRO A 84 -0.43 0.16 -17.72
C PRO A 84 -0.43 -0.16 -16.21
N PRO A 85 -1.61 -0.23 -15.57
CA PRO A 85 -1.74 -0.64 -14.18
C PRO A 85 -1.11 -2.00 -13.89
N VAL A 86 -0.52 -2.17 -12.70
CA VAL A 86 0.18 -3.38 -12.29
C VAL A 86 -0.54 -4.12 -11.18
N ASN A 87 -0.58 -5.45 -11.24
CA ASN A 87 -1.16 -6.25 -10.15
C ASN A 87 -0.18 -6.39 -8.99
N ALA A 88 -0.46 -5.70 -7.88
CA ALA A 88 0.34 -5.75 -6.67
C ALA A 88 -0.47 -6.21 -5.46
N ALA A 89 0.19 -6.92 -4.54
CA ALA A 89 -0.36 -7.46 -3.31
C ALA A 89 0.42 -7.04 -2.06
N SER A 90 1.68 -6.66 -2.22
CA SER A 90 2.50 -6.15 -1.12
C SER A 90 3.47 -5.08 -1.62
N VAL A 91 4.01 -4.33 -0.68
CA VAL A 91 4.95 -3.25 -0.91
C VAL A 91 6.11 -3.36 0.08
N GLN A 92 7.30 -2.97 -0.35
CA GLN A 92 8.44 -2.73 0.54
C GLN A 92 9.00 -1.36 0.21
N CYS A 93 9.02 -0.48 1.20
CA CYS A 93 9.57 0.87 1.05
C CYS A 93 10.93 0.98 1.72
N GLN A 94 11.80 1.85 1.21
CA GLN A 94 13.04 2.25 1.86
C GLN A 94 12.75 3.26 2.97
N ASP A 95 13.74 3.56 3.80
CA ASP A 95 13.59 4.60 4.81
C ASP A 95 13.53 5.99 4.15
N PRO A 96 12.56 6.85 4.52
CA PRO A 96 12.40 8.18 3.92
C PRO A 96 13.61 9.09 4.16
N SER A 97 14.38 8.88 5.22
CA SER A 97 15.62 9.62 5.52
C SER A 97 16.83 9.17 4.72
N SER A 98 16.71 8.06 3.97
CA SER A 98 17.79 7.52 3.13
C SER A 98 17.72 7.98 1.67
N ASN A 99 16.82 8.91 1.34
CA ASN A 99 16.70 9.51 -0.01
C ASN A 99 17.58 10.74 -0.18
#